data_AF-A0A3D2N6E3-F1
#
_entry.id   AF-A0A3D2N6E3-F1
#
_cell.length_a   1.000
_cell.length_b   1.000
_cell.length_c   1.000
_cell.angle_alpha   90.00
_cell.angle_beta   90.00
_cell.angle_gamma   90.00
#
_symmetry.space_group_name_H-M   'P 1'
#
loop_
_entity.id
_entity.type
_entity.pdbx_description
1 polymer ?
#
loop_
_entity_poly.entity_id
_entity_poly.type
_entity_poly.pdbx_seq_one_letter_code
_entity_poly.pdbx_strand_id
1 'polypeptide(L)'
;MTAIILDIGVIVILIVTCIVGYVRGFRKYFIGMIAAVLATAAAAYVSNRLAAPVYDRYLREQVNTHVAGAIEDLDPKKVVMDKLREQGYGDYISEDEVSDIISQGGDYLENISGLLKQKGADNSEIELLRRNIDGYFNSELPATINQKLDESGLTRYIDNVNISADQLRECVTRAATQSKEDAADYIVEKAIKPILVGVIRTILFAVCYAAAALLLKLIVFISGVMDTVPEVKAADRFAGLVLGAIKGLLYCSVVGWALSMFCSTTKNSMTVFNADISEKTFLFRYFFDFFYK
;
A
#
# COMPACT_ATOMS: atom_id res chain seq x y z
N MET A 1 -17.70 0.88 12.20
CA MET A 1 -18.59 1.67 11.33
C MET A 1 -18.31 1.41 9.85
N THR A 2 -17.05 1.44 9.42
CA THR A 2 -16.60 1.12 8.05
C THR A 2 -17.05 -0.24 7.52
N ALA A 3 -16.97 -1.30 8.32
CA ALA A 3 -17.42 -2.65 7.92
C ALA A 3 -18.92 -2.70 7.52
N ILE A 4 -19.79 -2.08 8.32
CA ILE A 4 -21.24 -2.03 8.04
C ILE A 4 -21.52 -1.28 6.73
N ILE A 5 -20.77 -0.22 6.44
CA ILE A 5 -20.93 0.56 5.20
C ILE A 5 -20.62 -0.31 3.97
N LEU A 6 -19.62 -1.19 4.04
CA LEU A 6 -19.28 -2.10 2.95
C LEU A 6 -20.38 -3.13 2.68
N ASP A 7 -20.95 -3.71 3.73
CA ASP A 7 -22.07 -4.66 3.61
C ASP A 7 -23.33 -4.00 3.05
N ILE A 8 -23.66 -2.79 3.53
CA ILE A 8 -24.76 -1.99 2.95
C ILE A 8 -24.47 -1.71 1.48
N GLY A 9 -23.23 -1.37 1.12
CA GLY A 9 -22.81 -1.16 -0.27
C GLY A 9 -23.07 -2.38 -1.15
N VAL A 10 -22.70 -3.58 -0.70
CA VAL A 10 -22.97 -4.84 -1.41
C VAL A 10 -24.48 -5.05 -1.63
N ILE A 11 -25.28 -4.88 -0.57
CA ILE A 11 -26.74 -5.03 -0.65
C ILE A 11 -27.34 -4.03 -1.64
N VAL A 12 -26.94 -2.76 -1.57
CA VAL A 12 -27.42 -1.70 -2.47
C VAL A 12 -27.05 -2.02 -3.92
N ILE A 13 -25.81 -2.45 -4.18
CA ILE A 13 -25.39 -2.84 -5.54
C ILE A 13 -26.28 -3.97 -6.06
N LEU A 14 -26.49 -5.03 -5.28
CA LEU A 14 -27.32 -6.17 -5.69
C LEU A 14 -28.78 -5.78 -5.96
N ILE A 15 -29.39 -4.98 -5.08
CA ILE A 15 -30.77 -4.53 -5.24
C ILE A 15 -30.91 -3.65 -6.49
N VAL A 16 -30.03 -2.65 -6.65
CA VAL A 16 -30.07 -1.73 -7.78
C VAL A 16 -29.87 -2.48 -9.10
N THR A 17 -28.93 -3.42 -9.18
CA THR A 17 -28.71 -4.19 -10.41
C THR A 17 -29.87 -5.13 -10.72
N CYS A 18 -30.49 -5.75 -9.72
CA CYS A 18 -31.71 -6.55 -9.87
C CYS A 18 -32.88 -5.72 -10.40
N ILE A 19 -33.14 -4.54 -9.81
CA ILE A 19 -34.22 -3.63 -10.25
C ILE A 19 -33.98 -3.14 -11.67
N VAL A 20 -32.76 -2.67 -11.96
CA VAL A 20 -32.41 -2.17 -13.31
C VAL A 20 -32.49 -3.31 -14.33
N GLY A 21 -32.09 -4.52 -13.97
CA GLY A 21 -32.23 -5.72 -14.80
C GLY A 21 -33.69 -6.04 -15.11
N TYR A 22 -34.55 -6.04 -14.09
CA TYR A 22 -35.98 -6.27 -14.24
C TYR A 22 -36.66 -5.23 -15.14
N VAL A 23 -36.32 -3.94 -14.97
CA VAL A 23 -36.92 -2.83 -15.74
C VAL A 23 -36.43 -2.80 -17.19
N ARG A 24 -35.14 -3.06 -17.44
CA ARG A 24 -34.57 -3.00 -18.80
C ARG A 24 -34.80 -4.27 -19.63
N GLY A 25 -35.11 -5.39 -18.98
CA GLY A 25 -35.25 -6.70 -19.62
C GLY A 25 -33.92 -7.31 -20.09
N PHE A 26 -33.95 -8.59 -20.42
CA PHE A 26 -32.76 -9.41 -20.72
C PHE A 26 -31.80 -8.79 -21.77
N ARG A 27 -32.28 -8.48 -22.98
CA ARG A 27 -31.41 -8.12 -24.12
C ARG A 27 -30.63 -6.83 -23.90
N LYS A 28 -31.31 -5.76 -23.47
CA LYS A 28 -30.68 -4.46 -23.17
C LYS A 28 -29.67 -4.58 -22.03
N TYR A 29 -29.99 -5.41 -21.03
CA TYR A 29 -29.14 -5.60 -19.87
C TYR A 29 -27.89 -6.43 -20.19
N PHE A 30 -28.02 -7.46 -21.04
CA PHE A 30 -26.92 -8.33 -21.46
C PHE A 30 -25.82 -7.55 -22.21
N ILE A 31 -26.18 -6.69 -23.17
CA ILE A 31 -25.21 -5.84 -23.89
C ILE A 31 -24.45 -4.94 -22.91
N GLY A 32 -25.17 -4.33 -21.96
CA GLY A 32 -24.57 -3.51 -20.92
C GLY A 32 -23.72 -4.30 -19.92
N MET A 33 -23.87 -5.63 -19.83
CA MET A 33 -23.02 -6.49 -19.02
C MET A 33 -21.68 -6.74 -19.74
N ILE A 34 -21.71 -7.09 -21.03
CA ILE A 34 -20.49 -7.27 -21.84
C ILE A 34 -19.67 -5.98 -21.89
N ALA A 35 -20.33 -4.85 -22.13
CA ALA A 35 -19.68 -3.54 -22.14
C ALA A 35 -19.00 -3.22 -20.80
N ALA A 36 -19.63 -3.58 -19.68
CA ALA A 36 -19.04 -3.39 -18.36
C ALA A 36 -17.80 -4.27 -18.14
N VAL A 37 -17.81 -5.52 -18.59
CA VAL A 37 -16.65 -6.42 -18.52
C VAL A 37 -15.48 -5.86 -19.34
N LEU A 38 -15.75 -5.39 -20.57
CA LEU A 38 -14.74 -4.76 -21.42
C LEU A 38 -14.17 -3.49 -20.79
N ALA A 39 -15.02 -2.65 -20.19
CA ALA A 39 -14.59 -1.45 -19.48
C ALA A 39 -13.69 -1.78 -18.29
N THR A 40 -14.04 -2.81 -17.50
CA THR A 40 -13.23 -3.28 -16.38
C THR A 40 -11.86 -3.75 -16.86
N ALA A 41 -11.79 -4.57 -17.91
CA ALA A 41 -10.53 -5.07 -18.45
C ALA A 41 -9.65 -3.93 -18.99
N ALA A 42 -10.23 -3.00 -19.74
CA ALA A 42 -9.52 -1.83 -20.27
C ALA A 42 -9.00 -0.93 -19.13
N ALA A 43 -9.83 -0.66 -18.12
CA ALA A 43 -9.44 0.16 -16.97
C ALA A 43 -8.33 -0.51 -16.14
N ALA A 44 -8.40 -1.82 -15.93
CA ALA A 44 -7.35 -2.57 -15.24
C ALA A 44 -6.02 -2.53 -16.01
N TYR A 45 -6.06 -2.70 -17.34
CA TYR A 45 -4.87 -2.61 -18.18
C TYR A 45 -4.23 -1.22 -18.14
N VAL A 46 -5.05 -0.17 -18.31
CA VAL A 46 -4.57 1.23 -18.34
C VAL A 46 -4.04 1.66 -16.98
N SER A 47 -4.78 1.39 -15.89
CA SER A 47 -4.35 1.77 -14.53
C SER A 47 -3.05 1.08 -14.11
N ASN A 48 -2.87 -0.20 -14.42
CA ASN A 48 -1.62 -0.93 -14.15
C ASN A 48 -0.41 -0.30 -14.87
N ARG A 49 -0.61 0.21 -16.10
CA ARG A 49 0.46 0.82 -16.89
C ARG A 49 0.77 2.27 -16.47
N LEU A 50 -0.24 3.01 -16.00
CA LEU A 50 -0.09 4.42 -15.67
C LEU A 50 0.27 4.68 -14.21
N ALA A 51 0.05 3.74 -13.29
CA ALA A 51 0.26 3.98 -11.86
C ALA A 51 1.70 4.39 -11.51
N ALA A 52 2.71 3.66 -12.01
CA ALA A 52 4.11 3.98 -11.74
C ALA A 52 4.54 5.33 -12.38
N PRO A 53 4.27 5.59 -13.68
CA PRO A 53 4.56 6.90 -14.28
C PRO A 53 3.88 8.09 -13.59
N VAL A 54 2.65 7.91 -13.11
CA VAL A 54 1.93 8.96 -12.36
C VAL A 54 2.59 9.22 -11.01
N TYR A 55 3.02 8.16 -10.30
CA TYR A 55 3.79 8.30 -9.07
C TYR A 55 5.10 9.07 -9.30
N ASP A 56 5.91 8.59 -10.26
CA ASP A 56 7.26 9.13 -10.51
C ASP A 56 7.21 10.61 -10.90
N ARG A 57 6.15 11.04 -11.60
CA ARG A 57 6.00 12.42 -12.10
C ARG A 57 5.39 13.40 -11.11
N TYR A 58 4.45 12.96 -10.26
CA TYR A 58 3.63 13.89 -9.45
C TYR A 58 3.84 13.75 -7.94
N LEU A 59 4.28 12.59 -7.45
CA LEU A 59 4.31 12.29 -6.01
C LEU A 59 5.72 12.00 -5.49
N ARG A 60 6.64 11.52 -6.34
CA ARG A 60 8.00 11.15 -5.93
C ARG A 60 8.74 12.28 -5.20
N GLU A 61 8.72 13.50 -5.75
CA GLU A 61 9.43 14.63 -5.15
C GLU A 61 8.86 15.00 -3.77
N GLN A 62 7.53 15.11 -3.64
CA GLN A 62 6.88 15.43 -2.37
C GLN A 62 7.17 14.38 -1.29
N VAL A 63 7.08 13.10 -1.67
CA VAL A 63 7.35 11.97 -0.78
C VAL A 63 8.81 11.96 -0.36
N ASN A 64 9.75 12.15 -1.30
CA ASN A 64 11.18 12.26 -0.99
C ASN A 64 11.45 13.40 0.00
N THR A 65 10.89 14.59 -0.20
CA THR A 65 11.09 15.72 0.71
C THR A 65 10.59 15.43 2.13
N HIS A 66 9.40 14.82 2.26
CA HIS A 66 8.83 14.52 3.57
C HIS A 66 9.60 13.41 4.30
N VAL A 67 10.05 12.40 3.56
CA VAL A 67 10.85 11.29 4.11
C VAL A 67 12.26 11.76 4.45
N ALA A 68 12.87 12.60 3.61
CA ALA A 68 14.17 13.21 3.89
C ALA A 68 14.10 14.07 5.15
N GLY A 69 13.05 14.88 5.33
CA GLY A 69 12.86 15.67 6.57
C GLY A 69 12.66 14.79 7.81
N ALA A 70 11.94 13.67 7.70
CA ALA A 70 11.79 12.73 8.81
C ALA A 70 13.11 12.02 9.19
N ILE A 71 14.00 11.83 8.20
CA ILE A 71 15.32 11.20 8.37
C ILE A 71 16.40 12.24 8.73
N GLU A 72 16.18 13.53 8.49
CA GLU A 72 17.17 14.60 8.70
C GLU A 72 17.68 14.63 10.16
N ASP A 73 16.76 14.46 11.11
CA ASP A 73 17.04 14.38 12.54
C ASP A 73 17.53 13.00 13.01
N LEU A 74 17.44 11.98 12.16
CA LEU A 74 17.92 10.64 12.46
C LEU A 74 19.42 10.66 12.18
N ASP A 75 20.21 10.87 13.23
CA ASP A 75 21.67 10.80 13.18
C ASP A 75 22.11 9.39 13.60
N PRO A 76 22.39 8.48 12.65
CA PRO A 76 22.71 7.11 12.99
C PRO A 76 23.97 6.99 13.84
N LYS A 77 24.89 7.97 13.77
CA LYS A 77 26.04 8.05 14.67
C LYS A 77 25.63 8.28 16.12
N LYS A 78 24.70 9.22 16.36
CA LYS A 78 24.22 9.49 17.73
C LYS A 78 23.53 8.28 18.33
N VAL A 79 22.71 7.59 17.54
CA VAL A 79 22.04 6.36 17.97
C VAL A 79 23.06 5.29 18.40
N VAL A 80 24.07 5.04 17.58
CA VAL A 80 25.12 4.05 17.89
C VAL A 80 25.96 4.49 19.08
N MET A 81 26.32 5.78 19.17
CA MET A 81 27.08 6.34 20.29
C MET A 81 26.33 6.35 21.61
N ASP A 82 25.04 6.66 21.61
CA ASP A 82 24.21 6.63 22.81
C ASP A 82 24.11 5.20 23.35
N LYS A 83 23.97 4.19 22.48
CA LYS A 83 24.00 2.77 22.90
C LYS A 83 25.38 2.32 23.38
N LEU A 84 26.48 2.77 22.76
CA LEU A 84 27.84 2.50 23.26
C LEU A 84 28.08 3.15 24.63
N ARG A 85 27.55 4.36 24.86
CA ARG A 85 27.59 5.07 26.15
C ARG A 85 26.78 4.34 27.22
N GLU A 86 25.56 3.89 26.90
CA GLU A 86 24.72 3.06 27.80
C GLU A 86 25.42 1.77 28.27
N GLN A 87 26.34 1.25 27.47
CA GLN A 87 27.09 0.02 27.75
C GLN A 87 28.43 0.26 28.46
N GLY A 88 28.77 1.52 28.79
CA GLY A 88 30.04 1.85 29.46
C GLY A 88 31.24 1.97 28.52
N TYR A 89 31.05 1.86 27.19
CA TYR A 89 32.09 2.10 26.19
C TYR A 89 32.24 3.57 25.79
N GLY A 90 31.40 4.45 26.35
CA GLY A 90 31.37 5.88 26.04
C GLY A 90 32.68 6.63 26.29
N ASP A 91 33.53 6.11 27.18
CA ASP A 91 34.85 6.68 27.50
C ASP A 91 35.99 6.03 26.68
N TYR A 92 35.73 4.92 25.98
CA TYR A 92 36.73 4.10 25.31
C TYR A 92 36.66 4.18 23.77
N ILE A 93 35.52 4.61 23.24
CA ILE A 93 35.27 4.75 21.81
C ILE A 93 34.79 6.17 21.55
N SER A 94 35.56 6.93 20.75
CA SER A 94 35.20 8.29 20.38
C SER A 94 34.19 8.33 19.23
N GLU A 95 33.46 9.44 19.12
CA GLU A 95 32.57 9.73 17.97
C GLU A 95 33.34 9.68 16.63
N ASP A 96 34.63 10.04 16.64
CA ASP A 96 35.50 10.00 15.48
C ASP A 96 35.92 8.56 15.11
N GLU A 97 36.18 7.69 16.08
CA GLU A 97 36.48 6.27 15.82
C GLU A 97 35.26 5.53 15.26
N VAL A 98 34.06 5.83 15.77
CA VAL A 98 32.81 5.30 15.21
C VAL A 98 32.57 5.86 13.82
N SER A 99 32.87 7.15 13.59
CA SER A 99 32.81 7.77 12.27
C SER A 99 33.68 7.07 11.23
N ASP A 100 34.94 6.81 11.57
CA ASP A 100 35.89 6.20 10.63
C ASP A 100 35.49 4.77 10.28
N ILE A 101 34.99 4.01 11.25
CA ILE A 101 34.53 2.62 11.06
C ILE A 101 33.26 2.51 10.23
N ILE A 102 32.32 3.42 10.49
CA ILE A 102 31.09 3.53 9.73
C ILE A 102 31.40 3.94 8.28
N SER A 103 32.39 4.82 8.08
CA SER A 103 32.77 5.33 6.76
C SER A 103 33.55 4.30 5.91
N GLN A 104 34.09 3.24 6.52
CA GLN A 104 34.80 2.17 5.80
C GLN A 104 33.88 1.32 4.90
N GLY A 105 32.55 1.42 5.06
CA GLY A 105 31.59 0.63 4.30
C GLY A 105 31.51 -0.83 4.79
N GLY A 106 30.45 -1.54 4.37
CA GLY A 106 30.16 -2.90 4.84
C GLY A 106 29.22 -2.94 6.06
N ASP A 107 29.12 -4.10 6.72
CA ASP A 107 28.32 -4.24 7.93
C ASP A 107 29.01 -3.51 9.10
N TYR A 108 28.53 -2.30 9.43
CA TYR A 108 29.11 -1.47 10.48
C TYR A 108 29.12 -2.18 11.84
N LEU A 109 28.22 -3.14 12.09
CA LEU A 109 28.25 -3.95 13.31
C LEU A 109 29.48 -4.85 13.34
N GLU A 110 29.85 -5.43 12.21
CA GLU A 110 31.02 -6.29 12.10
C GLU A 110 32.30 -5.47 12.27
N ASN A 111 32.34 -4.26 11.71
CA ASN A 111 33.47 -3.35 11.86
C ASN A 111 33.60 -2.83 13.32
N ILE A 112 32.49 -2.48 13.99
CA ILE A 112 32.47 -2.07 15.41
C ILE A 112 32.88 -3.24 16.32
N SER A 113 32.39 -4.45 16.03
CA SER A 113 32.77 -5.67 16.74
C SER A 113 34.28 -5.94 16.62
N GLY A 114 34.84 -5.70 15.42
CA GLY A 114 36.27 -5.78 15.17
C GLY A 114 37.09 -4.81 16.01
N LEU A 115 36.67 -3.54 16.11
CA LEU A 115 37.36 -2.55 16.94
C LEU A 115 37.28 -2.89 18.43
N LEU A 116 36.13 -3.33 18.91
CA LEU A 116 35.98 -3.74 20.32
C LEU A 116 36.90 -4.90 20.68
N LYS A 117 37.01 -5.88 19.79
CA LYS A 117 37.96 -7.00 19.94
C LYS A 117 39.41 -6.52 19.96
N GLN A 118 39.76 -5.53 19.14
CA GLN A 118 41.07 -4.89 19.16
C GLN A 118 41.34 -4.11 20.45
N LYS A 119 40.30 -3.50 21.05
CA LYS A 119 40.38 -2.79 22.32
C LYS A 119 40.26 -3.69 23.55
N GLY A 120 40.23 -5.02 23.37
CA GLY A 120 40.27 -5.99 24.45
C GLY A 120 38.91 -6.42 24.99
N ALA A 121 37.81 -6.10 24.30
CA ALA A 121 36.50 -6.63 24.64
C ALA A 121 36.43 -8.15 24.43
N ASP A 122 35.79 -8.86 25.35
CA ASP A 122 35.55 -10.30 25.23
C ASP A 122 34.43 -10.58 24.21
N ASN A 123 34.43 -11.81 23.66
CA ASN A 123 33.39 -12.29 22.77
C ASN A 123 31.99 -12.19 23.41
N SER A 124 31.86 -12.33 24.73
CA SER A 124 30.57 -12.17 25.41
C SER A 124 30.03 -10.74 25.40
N GLU A 125 30.91 -9.74 25.48
CA GLU A 125 30.58 -8.32 25.43
C GLU A 125 30.20 -7.89 24.00
N ILE A 126 30.94 -8.38 23.01
CA ILE A 126 30.65 -8.16 21.59
C ILE A 126 29.28 -8.76 21.22
N GLU A 127 28.97 -9.96 21.71
CA GLU A 127 27.68 -10.60 21.46
C GLU A 127 26.51 -9.88 22.15
N LEU A 128 26.74 -9.34 23.35
CA LEU A 128 25.77 -8.49 24.06
C LEU A 128 25.49 -7.20 23.30
N LEU A 129 26.52 -6.53 22.82
CA LEU A 129 26.39 -5.33 22.01
C LEU A 129 25.61 -5.62 20.73
N ARG A 130 25.96 -6.70 20.01
CA ARG A 130 25.26 -7.09 18.78
C ARG A 130 23.78 -7.32 19.04
N ARG A 131 23.44 -8.04 20.12
CA ARG A 131 22.06 -8.32 20.52
C ARG A 131 21.29 -7.05 20.89
N ASN A 132 21.94 -6.08 21.53
CA ASN A 132 21.32 -4.81 21.91
C ASN A 132 21.10 -3.90 20.72
N ILE A 133 22.08 -3.81 19.81
CA ILE A 133 21.91 -3.06 18.57
C ILE A 133 20.83 -3.72 17.71
N ASP A 134 20.86 -5.05 17.54
CA ASP A 134 19.78 -5.79 16.88
C ASP A 134 18.42 -5.52 17.51
N GLY A 135 18.35 -5.50 18.86
CA GLY A 135 17.15 -5.13 19.61
C GLY A 135 16.64 -3.74 19.23
N TYR A 136 17.52 -2.73 19.25
CA TYR A 136 17.18 -1.36 18.87
C TYR A 136 16.66 -1.28 17.43
N PHE A 137 17.32 -1.93 16.46
CA PHE A 137 16.89 -1.94 15.05
C PHE A 137 15.57 -2.69 14.83
N ASN A 138 15.29 -3.71 15.64
CA ASN A 138 14.10 -4.54 15.52
C ASN A 138 12.89 -3.95 16.25
N SER A 139 13.07 -3.13 17.29
CA SER A 139 11.97 -2.64 18.14
C SER A 139 11.94 -1.11 18.32
N GLU A 140 13.04 -0.49 18.74
CA GLU A 140 13.08 0.94 19.12
C GLU A 140 13.13 1.88 17.91
N LEU A 141 13.92 1.55 16.88
CA LEU A 141 14.06 2.35 15.67
C LEU A 141 12.79 2.40 14.81
N PRO A 142 12.09 1.28 14.52
CA PRO A 142 10.80 1.33 13.84
C PRO A 142 9.79 2.19 14.61
N ALA A 143 9.75 2.09 15.95
CA ALA A 143 8.85 2.86 16.79
C ALA A 143 9.16 4.38 16.73
N THR A 144 10.44 4.75 16.78
CA THR A 144 10.88 6.15 16.69
C THR A 144 10.59 6.74 15.31
N ILE A 145 10.82 5.98 14.25
CA ILE A 145 10.50 6.41 12.88
C ILE A 145 9.00 6.56 12.70
N ASN A 146 8.20 5.62 13.20
CA ASN A 146 6.74 5.74 13.18
C ASN A 146 6.26 6.97 13.96
N GLN A 147 6.85 7.27 15.13
CA GLN A 147 6.53 8.47 15.89
C GLN A 147 6.89 9.77 15.16
N LYS A 148 8.04 9.84 14.47
CA LYS A 148 8.39 11.03 13.68
C LYS A 148 7.53 11.16 12.41
N LEU A 149 7.18 10.03 11.80
CA LEU A 149 6.21 10.00 10.71
C LEU A 149 4.82 10.45 11.19
N ASP A 150 4.43 10.12 12.42
CA ASP A 150 3.21 10.64 13.08
C ASP A 150 3.24 12.16 13.18
N GLU A 151 4.35 12.73 13.67
CA GLU A 151 4.55 14.17 13.80
C GLU A 151 4.51 14.90 12.44
N SER A 152 4.97 14.25 11.37
CA SER A 152 4.88 14.77 9.99
C SER A 152 3.47 14.70 9.38
N GLY A 153 2.51 14.04 10.04
CA GLY A 153 1.13 13.91 9.60
C GLY A 153 0.87 12.84 8.54
N LEU A 154 1.88 12.07 8.14
CA LEU A 154 1.77 11.00 7.14
C LEU A 154 0.93 9.81 7.63
N THR A 155 0.94 9.55 8.94
CA THR A 155 0.28 8.37 9.56
C THR A 155 -1.24 8.49 9.65
N ARG A 156 -1.81 9.69 9.48
CA ARG A 156 -3.26 9.84 9.27
C ARG A 156 -3.78 8.96 8.13
N TYR A 157 -2.91 8.63 7.19
CA TYR A 157 -3.22 7.80 6.04
C TYR A 157 -2.62 6.38 6.14
N ILE A 158 -1.49 6.20 6.83
CA ILE A 158 -0.78 4.92 6.93
C ILE A 158 -0.60 4.56 8.42
N ASP A 159 -1.34 3.57 8.92
CA ASP A 159 -1.37 3.19 10.35
C ASP A 159 -0.01 2.66 10.83
N ASN A 160 0.70 1.94 9.95
CA ASN A 160 2.04 1.42 10.19
C ASN A 160 2.72 1.21 8.83
N VAL A 161 3.65 2.09 8.46
CA VAL A 161 4.56 1.75 7.35
C VAL A 161 5.35 0.54 7.84
N ASN A 162 5.05 -0.65 7.31
CA ASN A 162 5.71 -1.88 7.72
C ASN A 162 7.10 -1.94 7.08
N ILE A 163 8.00 -1.06 7.54
CA ILE A 163 9.40 -1.03 7.16
C ILE A 163 10.05 -2.21 7.90
N SER A 164 10.56 -3.19 7.16
CA SER A 164 11.24 -4.31 7.80
C SER A 164 12.51 -3.84 8.50
N ALA A 165 12.91 -4.53 9.58
CA ALA A 165 14.18 -4.25 10.25
C ALA A 165 15.36 -4.29 9.27
N ASP A 166 15.34 -5.19 8.28
CA ASP A 166 16.36 -5.23 7.22
C ASP A 166 16.42 -3.93 6.39
N GLN A 167 15.26 -3.36 6.05
CA GLN A 167 15.19 -2.09 5.32
C GLN A 167 15.68 -0.92 6.17
N LEU A 168 15.42 -0.96 7.48
CA LEU A 168 15.92 0.05 8.41
C LEU A 168 17.43 -0.06 8.63
N ARG A 169 17.96 -1.28 8.74
CA ARG A 169 19.41 -1.53 8.83
C ARG A 169 20.12 -1.02 7.59
N GLU A 170 19.63 -1.35 6.40
CA GLU A 170 20.18 -0.86 5.14
C GLU A 170 20.06 0.67 5.01
N CYS A 171 18.95 1.25 5.47
CA CYS A 171 18.77 2.70 5.54
C CYS A 171 19.84 3.37 6.42
N VAL A 172 20.10 2.82 7.62
CA VAL A 172 21.16 3.33 8.49
C VAL A 172 22.53 3.13 7.87
N THR A 173 22.81 1.95 7.29
CA THR A 173 24.08 1.71 6.59
C THR A 173 24.29 2.74 5.47
N ARG A 174 23.28 3.01 4.64
CA ARG A 174 23.36 4.01 3.56
C ARG A 174 23.50 5.44 4.07
N ALA A 175 22.78 5.79 5.14
CA ALA A 175 22.88 7.11 5.77
C ALA A 175 24.30 7.37 6.28
N ALA A 176 24.96 6.31 6.73
CA ALA A 176 26.23 6.37 7.41
C ALA A 176 27.43 6.19 6.44
N THR A 177 27.26 5.44 5.34
CA THR A 177 28.31 5.16 4.34
C THR A 177 28.25 6.06 3.11
N GLN A 178 27.06 6.56 2.74
CA GLN A 178 26.84 7.35 1.52
C GLN A 178 26.35 8.75 1.86
N SER A 179 25.05 8.89 2.10
CA SER A 179 24.43 10.15 2.51
C SER A 179 23.04 9.90 3.10
N LYS A 180 22.55 10.86 3.89
CA LYS A 180 21.16 10.86 4.39
C LYS A 180 20.14 10.87 3.25
N GLU A 181 20.48 11.46 2.11
CA GLU A 181 19.63 11.52 0.92
C GLU A 181 19.50 10.14 0.24
N ASP A 182 20.59 9.36 0.13
CA ASP A 182 20.51 7.98 -0.41
C ASP A 182 19.69 7.05 0.51
N ALA A 183 19.81 7.24 1.83
CA ALA A 183 19.01 6.51 2.81
C ALA A 183 17.51 6.82 2.66
N ALA A 184 17.16 8.10 2.49
CA ALA A 184 15.79 8.53 2.23
C ALA A 184 15.26 7.95 0.92
N ASP A 185 16.04 8.05 -0.16
CA ASP A 185 15.68 7.48 -1.47
C ASP A 185 15.47 5.95 -1.39
N TYR A 186 16.29 5.24 -0.61
CA TYR A 186 16.15 3.80 -0.41
C TYR A 186 14.82 3.43 0.26
N ILE A 187 14.47 4.10 1.36
CA ILE A 187 13.20 3.87 2.07
C ILE A 187 12.02 4.21 1.16
N VAL A 188 12.12 5.31 0.41
CA VAL A 188 11.06 5.69 -0.53
C VAL A 188 10.87 4.61 -1.59
N GLU A 189 11.94 4.16 -2.25
CA GLU A 189 11.84 3.22 -3.35
C GLU A 189 11.41 1.81 -2.90
N LYS A 190 11.83 1.37 -1.70
CA LYS A 190 11.64 -0.01 -1.23
C LYS A 190 10.48 -0.21 -0.27
N ALA A 191 10.10 0.80 0.51
CA ALA A 191 9.01 0.69 1.47
C ALA A 191 7.77 1.47 1.01
N ILE A 192 7.95 2.73 0.57
CA ILE A 192 6.83 3.66 0.40
C ILE A 192 6.23 3.59 -1.02
N LYS A 193 7.07 3.54 -2.06
CA LYS A 193 6.64 3.52 -3.46
C LYS A 193 5.68 2.38 -3.79
N PRO A 194 5.90 1.11 -3.36
CA PRO A 194 4.93 0.04 -3.61
C PRO A 194 3.53 0.38 -3.08
N ILE A 195 3.46 0.95 -1.88
CA ILE A 195 2.21 1.34 -1.23
C ILE A 195 1.52 2.43 -2.05
N LEU A 196 2.23 3.53 -2.36
CA LEU A 196 1.67 4.67 -3.07
C LEU A 196 1.28 4.33 -4.52
N VAL A 197 2.10 3.55 -5.23
CA VAL A 197 1.76 3.06 -6.56
C VAL A 197 0.50 2.19 -6.51
N GLY A 198 0.35 1.35 -5.48
CA GLY A 198 -0.88 0.58 -5.24
C GLY A 198 -2.12 1.48 -5.08
N VAL A 199 -2.02 2.53 -4.28
CA VAL A 199 -3.10 3.52 -4.07
C VAL A 199 -3.45 4.22 -5.38
N ILE A 200 -2.45 4.75 -6.08
CA ILE A 200 -2.62 5.45 -7.36
C ILE A 200 -3.27 4.52 -8.39
N ARG A 201 -2.85 3.25 -8.46
CA ARG A 201 -3.43 2.25 -9.35
C ARG A 201 -4.92 2.03 -9.09
N THR A 202 -5.33 1.96 -7.84
CA THR A 202 -6.75 1.81 -7.47
C THR A 202 -7.57 3.05 -7.84
N ILE A 203 -7.03 4.25 -7.59
CA ILE A 203 -7.70 5.51 -7.95
C ILE A 203 -7.81 5.62 -9.49
N LEU A 204 -6.72 5.36 -10.22
CA LEU A 204 -6.71 5.35 -11.68
C LEU A 204 -7.66 4.31 -12.24
N PHE A 205 -7.76 3.13 -11.65
CA PHE A 205 -8.72 2.11 -12.06
C PHE A 205 -10.15 2.66 -11.98
N ALA A 206 -10.53 3.29 -10.86
CA ALA A 206 -11.86 3.88 -10.69
C ALA A 206 -12.13 5.00 -11.70
N VAL A 207 -11.17 5.90 -11.91
CA VAL A 207 -11.28 7.01 -12.88
C VAL A 207 -11.37 6.49 -14.31
N CYS A 208 -10.49 5.57 -14.71
CA CYS A 208 -10.51 4.96 -16.05
C CYS A 208 -11.77 4.13 -16.28
N TYR A 209 -12.25 3.40 -15.27
CA TYR A 209 -13.50 2.66 -15.36
C TYR A 209 -14.69 3.61 -15.55
N ALA A 210 -14.76 4.69 -14.78
CA ALA A 210 -15.80 5.71 -14.93
C ALA A 210 -15.75 6.35 -16.32
N ALA A 211 -14.56 6.72 -16.80
CA ALA A 211 -14.38 7.29 -18.14
C ALA A 211 -14.80 6.29 -19.24
N ALA A 212 -14.35 5.04 -19.18
CA ALA A 212 -14.72 3.99 -20.13
C ALA A 212 -16.23 3.72 -20.10
N ALA A 213 -16.84 3.67 -18.91
CA ALA A 213 -18.28 3.48 -18.76
C ALA A 213 -19.08 4.67 -19.32
N LEU A 214 -18.59 5.91 -19.16
CA LEU A 214 -19.21 7.10 -19.75
C LEU A 214 -19.10 7.09 -21.28
N LEU A 215 -17.93 6.76 -21.83
CA LEU A 215 -17.73 6.63 -23.27
C LEU A 215 -18.65 5.56 -23.87
N LEU A 216 -18.75 4.39 -23.22
CA LEU A 216 -19.65 3.33 -23.65
C LEU A 216 -21.11 3.75 -23.58
N LYS A 217 -21.53 4.46 -22.53
CA LYS A 217 -22.88 5.03 -22.46
C LYS A 217 -23.14 6.03 -23.57
N LEU A 218 -22.17 6.89 -23.88
CA LEU A 218 -22.28 7.88 -24.96
C LEU A 218 -22.41 7.20 -26.33
N ILE A 219 -21.60 6.17 -26.60
CA ILE A 219 -21.68 5.38 -27.83
C ILE A 219 -23.05 4.70 -27.96
N VAL A 220 -23.54 4.08 -26.88
CA VAL A 220 -24.87 3.45 -26.86
C VAL A 220 -25.99 4.49 -27.07
N PHE A 221 -25.85 5.68 -26.50
CA PHE A 221 -26.80 6.78 -26.67
C PHE A 221 -26.84 7.28 -28.11
N ILE A 222 -25.68 7.53 -28.73
CA ILE A 222 -25.58 8.04 -30.10
C ILE A 222 -26.03 6.98 -31.13
N SER A 223 -25.71 5.71 -30.88
CA SER A 223 -26.00 4.63 -31.83
C SER A 223 -27.48 4.26 -31.94
N GLY A 224 -28.36 4.78 -31.07
CA GLY A 224 -29.80 4.48 -31.11
C GLY A 224 -30.14 2.99 -30.93
N VAL A 225 -29.15 2.15 -30.57
CA VAL A 225 -29.27 0.68 -30.46
C VAL A 225 -30.36 0.26 -29.46
N MET A 226 -30.74 1.15 -28.54
CA MET A 226 -31.76 0.88 -27.53
C MET A 226 -33.20 1.23 -27.97
N ASP A 227 -33.40 1.94 -29.09
CA ASP A 227 -34.69 2.50 -29.49
C ASP A 227 -35.56 1.54 -30.32
N THR A 228 -35.00 0.43 -30.80
CA THR A 228 -35.68 -0.53 -31.67
C THR A 228 -36.29 -1.73 -30.94
N VAL A 229 -36.23 -1.77 -29.60
CA VAL A 229 -36.56 -2.99 -28.85
C VAL A 229 -38.03 -2.97 -28.39
N PRO A 230 -38.84 -3.98 -28.78
CA PRO A 230 -40.27 -4.06 -28.45
C PRO A 230 -40.53 -4.25 -26.95
N GLU A 231 -41.80 -4.12 -26.54
CA GLU A 231 -42.26 -4.23 -25.16
C GLU A 231 -41.69 -5.45 -24.43
N VAL A 232 -41.15 -5.20 -23.23
CA VAL A 232 -40.50 -6.23 -22.40
C VAL A 232 -41.57 -7.15 -21.79
N LYS A 233 -41.64 -8.39 -22.26
CA LYS A 233 -42.56 -9.42 -21.75
C LYS A 233 -42.17 -9.87 -20.34
N ALA A 234 -43.12 -10.47 -19.60
CA ALA A 234 -42.89 -10.93 -18.23
C ALA A 234 -41.67 -11.88 -18.10
N ALA A 235 -41.49 -12.80 -19.05
CA ALA A 235 -40.33 -13.69 -19.10
C ALA A 235 -39.01 -12.92 -19.28
N ASP A 236 -38.99 -11.88 -20.13
CA ASP A 236 -37.81 -11.05 -20.38
C ASP A 236 -37.43 -10.19 -19.16
N ARG A 237 -38.43 -9.76 -18.36
CA ARG A 237 -38.21 -9.05 -17.09
C ARG A 237 -37.62 -9.96 -16.03
N PHE A 238 -38.11 -11.21 -15.93
CA PHE A 238 -37.55 -12.18 -14.99
C PHE A 238 -36.11 -12.57 -15.37
N ALA A 239 -35.84 -12.83 -16.66
CA ALA A 239 -34.49 -13.06 -17.13
C ALA A 239 -33.58 -11.82 -16.93
N GLY A 240 -34.14 -10.62 -17.06
CA GLY A 240 -33.49 -9.37 -16.69
C GLY A 240 -33.12 -9.28 -15.20
N LEU A 241 -34.00 -9.72 -14.30
CA LEU A 241 -33.73 -9.78 -12.86
C LEU A 241 -32.59 -10.75 -12.54
N VAL A 242 -32.60 -11.94 -13.14
CA VAL A 242 -31.52 -12.95 -12.95
C VAL A 242 -30.19 -12.41 -13.45
N LEU A 243 -30.15 -11.80 -14.64
CA LEU A 243 -28.95 -11.12 -15.11
C LEU A 243 -28.55 -9.96 -14.20
N GLY A 244 -29.53 -9.24 -13.65
CA GLY A 244 -29.37 -8.20 -12.65
C GLY A 244 -28.58 -8.68 -11.44
N ALA A 245 -28.97 -9.82 -10.89
CA ALA A 245 -28.26 -10.47 -9.79
C ALA A 245 -26.83 -10.89 -10.19
N ILE A 246 -26.66 -11.55 -11.34
CA ILE A 246 -25.35 -11.98 -11.84
C ILE A 246 -24.40 -10.79 -12.00
N LYS A 247 -24.87 -9.70 -12.61
CA LYS A 247 -24.06 -8.50 -12.82
C LYS A 247 -23.75 -7.78 -11.49
N GLY A 248 -24.68 -7.78 -10.55
CA GLY A 248 -24.45 -7.27 -9.19
C GLY A 248 -23.36 -8.06 -8.46
N LEU A 249 -23.40 -9.39 -8.53
CA LEU A 249 -22.35 -10.26 -8.03
C LEU A 249 -21.02 -9.95 -8.70
N LEU A 250 -20.99 -9.79 -10.02
CA LEU A 250 -19.78 -9.43 -10.77
C LEU A 250 -19.21 -8.08 -10.30
N TYR A 251 -20.04 -7.06 -10.08
CA TYR A 251 -19.57 -5.79 -9.54
C TYR A 251 -19.01 -5.92 -8.12
N CYS A 252 -19.67 -6.68 -7.24
CA CYS A 252 -19.15 -6.95 -5.91
C CYS A 252 -17.81 -7.71 -5.97
N SER A 253 -17.66 -8.67 -6.89
CA SER A 253 -16.39 -9.36 -7.14
C SER A 253 -15.30 -8.41 -7.66
N VAL A 254 -15.62 -7.49 -8.58
CA VAL A 254 -14.65 -6.50 -9.07
C VAL A 254 -14.20 -5.56 -7.97
N VAL A 255 -15.12 -5.11 -7.10
CA VAL A 255 -14.78 -4.27 -5.93
C VAL A 255 -13.93 -5.07 -4.93
N GLY A 256 -14.33 -6.31 -4.62
CA GLY A 256 -13.57 -7.21 -3.75
C GLY A 256 -12.16 -7.47 -4.29
N TRP A 257 -12.01 -7.72 -5.59
CA TRP A 257 -10.72 -7.86 -6.28
C TRP A 257 -9.88 -6.58 -6.24
N ALA A 258 -10.48 -5.42 -6.53
CA ALA A 258 -9.76 -4.15 -6.51
C ALA A 258 -9.25 -3.82 -5.09
N LEU A 259 -10.08 -4.06 -4.08
CA LEU A 259 -9.73 -3.86 -2.67
C LEU A 259 -8.75 -4.91 -2.14
N SER A 260 -8.82 -6.16 -2.58
CA SER A 260 -7.81 -7.18 -2.23
C SER A 260 -6.45 -6.89 -2.86
N MET A 261 -6.46 -6.43 -4.12
CA MET A 261 -5.24 -5.98 -4.81
C MET A 261 -4.65 -4.74 -4.13
N PHE A 262 -5.52 -3.86 -3.61
CA PHE A 262 -5.11 -2.72 -2.78
C PHE A 262 -4.44 -3.21 -1.49
N CYS A 263 -5.11 -4.02 -0.66
CA CYS A 263 -4.56 -4.50 0.60
C CYS A 263 -3.26 -5.30 0.45
N SER A 264 -3.15 -6.15 -0.57
CA SER A 264 -1.94 -6.95 -0.82
C SER A 264 -0.76 -6.07 -1.23
N THR A 265 -1.01 -5.00 -1.99
CA THR A 265 0.03 -4.07 -2.43
C THR A 265 0.43 -3.09 -1.34
N THR A 266 -0.51 -2.69 -0.49
CA THR A 266 -0.26 -1.82 0.66
C THR A 266 0.22 -2.58 1.89
N LYS A 267 0.44 -3.91 1.80
CA LYS A 267 0.82 -4.79 2.93
C LYS A 267 -0.04 -4.57 4.18
N ASN A 268 -1.33 -4.30 3.98
CA ASN A 268 -2.28 -4.02 5.05
C ASN A 268 -2.01 -2.75 5.90
N SER A 269 -1.15 -1.85 5.44
CA SER A 269 -0.68 -0.68 6.21
C SER A 269 -1.65 0.51 6.28
N MET A 270 -2.81 0.45 5.62
CA MET A 270 -3.70 1.62 5.45
C MET A 270 -4.78 1.68 6.53
N THR A 271 -4.98 2.87 7.11
CA THR A 271 -6.04 3.15 8.11
C THR A 271 -7.45 3.05 7.52
N VAL A 272 -7.59 3.53 6.28
CA VAL A 272 -8.88 3.68 5.60
C VAL A 272 -9.51 2.32 5.29
N PHE A 273 -8.70 1.35 4.86
CA PHE A 273 -9.14 0.01 4.52
C PHE A 273 -7.98 -0.99 4.63
N ASN A 274 -8.21 -2.05 5.41
CA ASN A 274 -7.30 -3.17 5.64
C ASN A 274 -8.10 -4.49 5.75
N ALA A 275 -7.41 -5.62 5.73
CA ALA A 275 -7.97 -6.96 5.80
C ALA A 275 -8.80 -7.17 7.09
N ASP A 276 -8.39 -6.58 8.22
CA ASP A 276 -9.11 -6.69 9.49
C ASP A 276 -10.50 -6.03 9.41
N ILE A 277 -10.62 -4.94 8.65
CA ILE A 277 -11.91 -4.30 8.37
C ILE A 277 -12.79 -5.24 7.53
N SER A 278 -12.20 -5.95 6.56
CA SER A 278 -12.92 -6.94 5.75
C SER A 278 -13.40 -8.13 6.58
N GLU A 279 -12.57 -8.66 7.49
CA GLU A 279 -12.97 -9.78 8.35
C GLU A 279 -14.18 -9.48 9.24
N LYS A 280 -14.34 -8.20 9.61
CA LYS A 280 -15.48 -7.68 10.40
C LYS A 280 -16.74 -7.48 9.56
N THR A 281 -16.68 -7.61 8.24
CA THR A 281 -17.85 -7.56 7.35
C THR A 281 -18.53 -8.92 7.25
N PHE A 282 -19.84 -8.92 7.03
CA PHE A 282 -20.63 -10.15 6.93
C PHE A 282 -20.76 -10.64 5.48
N LEU A 283 -21.09 -9.75 4.54
CA LEU A 283 -21.31 -10.07 3.13
C LEU A 283 -20.08 -9.77 2.28
N PHE A 284 -19.45 -8.61 2.50
CA PHE A 284 -18.32 -8.16 1.68
C PHE A 284 -17.11 -9.11 1.78
N ARG A 285 -16.88 -9.70 2.95
CA ARG A 285 -15.82 -10.68 3.22
C ARG A 285 -15.76 -11.81 2.19
N TYR A 286 -16.90 -12.37 1.78
CA TYR A 286 -16.92 -13.45 0.79
C TYR A 286 -16.32 -13.04 -0.56
N PHE A 287 -16.53 -11.79 -0.98
CA PHE A 287 -15.96 -11.28 -2.21
C PHE A 287 -14.48 -10.93 -2.04
N PHE A 288 -14.09 -10.40 -0.88
CA PHE A 288 -12.71 -10.03 -0.59
C PHE A 288 -11.80 -11.26 -0.42
N ASP A 289 -12.17 -12.20 0.46
CA ASP A 289 -11.41 -13.41 0.78
C ASP A 289 -11.24 -14.33 -0.45
N PHE A 290 -12.16 -14.25 -1.42
CA PHE A 290 -12.01 -14.98 -2.68
C PHE A 290 -10.76 -14.57 -3.46
N PHE A 291 -10.38 -13.28 -3.39
CA PHE A 291 -9.23 -12.74 -4.11
C PHE A 291 -8.02 -12.45 -3.21
N TYR A 292 -8.25 -12.25 -1.90
CA TYR A 292 -7.20 -11.99 -0.92
C TYR A 292 -6.69 -13.33 -0.36
N LYS A 293 -5.48 -13.73 -0.77
CA LYS A 293 -4.78 -14.92 -0.28
C LYS A 293 -3.48 -14.54 0.39
#